data_AF-A0AAD9U9U6-F1
#
_entry.id   AF-A0AAD9U9U6-F1
#
_cell.length_a   1.000
_cell.length_b   1.000
_cell.length_c   1.000
_cell.angle_alpha   90.00
_cell.angle_beta   90.00
_cell.angle_gamma   90.00
#
_symmetry.space_group_name_H-M   'P 1'
#
loop_
_entity.id
_entity.type
_entity.pdbx_description
1 polymer ?
#
loop_
_entity_poly.entity_id
_entity_poly.type
_entity_poly.pdbx_seq_one_letter_code
_entity_poly.pdbx_strand_id
1 'polypeptide(L)'
;MAKKEDISSSLPLGAIDFDIEGGTGQHWNDLAWFLFGYSKRGKKVHLTAAPQCPFPDAWVVIVLNTGLFDVVWVQFYNNPPCQYGSGNIGNSEDSWKQWTCFS
;
A
#
# COMPACT_ATOMS: atom_id res chain seq x y z
N MET A 1 -14.53 -42.01 -17.49
CA MET A 1 -13.48 -41.08 -17.96
C MET A 1 -13.76 -39.72 -17.32
N ALA A 2 -13.26 -39.49 -16.10
CA ALA A 2 -13.36 -38.17 -15.46
C ALA A 2 -12.10 -37.40 -15.85
N LYS A 3 -12.26 -36.21 -16.43
CA LYS A 3 -11.15 -35.29 -16.66
C LYS A 3 -10.66 -34.84 -15.29
N LYS A 4 -9.37 -35.07 -15.03
CA LYS A 4 -8.67 -34.46 -13.90
C LYS A 4 -8.64 -32.96 -14.20
N GLU A 5 -9.40 -32.17 -13.45
CA GLU A 5 -9.24 -30.73 -13.48
C GLU A 5 -7.87 -30.43 -12.89
N ASP A 6 -6.93 -30.06 -13.77
CA ASP A 6 -5.69 -29.44 -13.36
C ASP A 6 -6.04 -28.07 -12.77
N ILE A 7 -6.24 -28.04 -11.45
CA ILE A 7 -6.11 -26.80 -10.69
C ILE A 7 -4.65 -26.38 -10.86
N SER A 8 -4.37 -25.55 -11.87
CA SER A 8 -3.10 -24.86 -12.03
C SER A 8 -2.83 -24.15 -10.70
N SER A 9 -1.85 -24.64 -9.95
CA SER A 9 -1.44 -24.14 -8.63
C SER A 9 -0.74 -22.77 -8.70
N SER A 10 -1.15 -21.94 -9.64
CA SER A 10 -0.52 -20.68 -9.99
C SER A 10 -1.60 -19.66 -10.33
N LEU A 11 -2.47 -19.37 -9.38
CA LEU A 11 -3.11 -18.05 -9.36
C LEU A 11 -1.95 -17.05 -9.29
N PRO A 12 -1.68 -16.27 -10.35
CA PRO A 12 -0.65 -15.25 -10.27
C PRO A 12 -1.17 -14.23 -9.25
N LEU A 13 -0.53 -14.12 -8.09
CA LEU A 13 -0.78 -12.99 -7.20
C LEU A 13 -0.43 -11.74 -8.01
N GLY A 14 -1.44 -10.94 -8.38
CA GLY A 14 -1.27 -9.81 -9.30
C GLY A 14 -0.62 -8.59 -8.67
N ALA A 15 -0.69 -8.47 -7.33
CA ALA A 15 -0.12 -7.39 -6.55
C ALA A 15 0.18 -7.84 -5.12
N ILE A 16 1.09 -7.14 -4.45
CA ILE A 16 1.38 -7.27 -3.02
C ILE A 16 1.07 -5.91 -2.37
N ASP A 17 0.21 -5.93 -1.36
CA ASP A 17 -0.24 -4.74 -0.64
C ASP A 17 0.48 -4.60 0.71
N PHE A 18 1.02 -3.41 0.96
CA PHE A 18 1.72 -3.05 2.19
C PHE A 18 0.71 -2.36 3.12
N ASP A 19 -0.07 -3.17 3.83
CA ASP A 19 -0.96 -2.76 4.92
C ASP A 19 -0.25 -2.97 6.27
N ILE A 20 0.65 -2.03 6.60
CA ILE A 20 1.51 -2.11 7.78
C ILE A 20 0.97 -1.15 8.83
N GLU A 21 0.27 -1.69 9.83
CA GLU A 21 -0.42 -0.89 10.86
C GLU A 21 0.38 -0.76 12.18
N GLY A 22 1.52 -1.44 12.31
CA GLY A 22 2.29 -1.46 13.56
C GLY A 22 3.60 -2.25 13.49
N GLY A 23 4.40 -2.14 14.56
CA GLY A 23 5.60 -2.94 14.76
C GLY A 23 6.89 -2.14 14.61
N THR A 24 7.77 -2.58 13.71
CA THR A 24 9.03 -1.89 13.41
C THR A 24 8.89 -1.09 12.11
N GLY A 25 9.51 0.10 12.06
CA GLY A 25 9.63 0.89 10.84
C GLY A 25 10.81 0.48 9.94
N GLN A 26 11.49 -0.62 10.25
CA GLN A 26 12.69 -1.07 9.55
C GLN A 26 12.36 -2.12 8.48
N HIS A 27 13.26 -2.25 7.49
CA HIS A 27 13.26 -3.29 6.45
C HIS A 27 12.12 -3.29 5.43
N TRP A 28 11.09 -2.46 5.57
CA TRP A 28 10.03 -2.35 4.55
C TRP A 28 10.58 -1.90 3.19
N ASN A 29 11.62 -1.04 3.18
CA ASN A 29 12.34 -0.66 1.96
C ASN A 29 13.06 -1.84 1.31
N ASP A 30 13.76 -2.65 2.13
CA ASP A 30 14.47 -3.83 1.66
C ASP A 30 13.49 -4.82 1.03
N LEU A 31 12.34 -5.03 1.69
CA LEU A 31 11.27 -5.89 1.18
C LEU A 31 10.71 -5.37 -0.15
N ALA A 32 10.39 -4.08 -0.25
CA ALA A 32 9.86 -3.48 -1.48
C ALA A 32 10.85 -3.63 -2.65
N TRP A 33 12.13 -3.35 -2.44
CA TRP A 33 13.17 -3.55 -3.45
C TRP A 33 13.36 -5.01 -3.85
N PHE A 34 13.33 -5.92 -2.86
CA PHE A 34 13.45 -7.35 -3.10
C PHE A 34 12.29 -7.86 -3.98
N LEU A 35 11.05 -7.49 -3.66
CA LEU A 35 9.85 -7.84 -4.42
C LEU A 35 9.88 -7.21 -5.82
N PHE A 36 10.24 -5.94 -5.93
CA PHE A 36 10.40 -5.26 -7.21
C PHE A 36 11.42 -5.99 -8.12
N GLY A 37 12.49 -6.54 -7.52
CA GLY A 37 13.49 -7.34 -8.22
C GLY A 37 12.92 -8.56 -8.96
N TYR A 38 11.81 -9.15 -8.51
CA TYR A 38 11.15 -10.26 -9.20
C TYR A 38 10.50 -9.84 -10.53
N SER A 39 10.19 -8.55 -10.71
CA SER A 39 9.71 -8.03 -12.00
C SER A 39 10.68 -8.29 -13.14
N LYS A 40 11.98 -8.48 -12.85
CA LYS A 40 13.01 -8.83 -13.85
C LYS A 40 12.90 -10.28 -14.34
N ARG A 41 12.12 -11.14 -13.68
CA ARG A 41 12.00 -12.57 -13.98
C ARG A 41 10.76 -12.92 -14.81
N GLY A 42 9.99 -11.92 -15.24
CA GLY A 42 8.80 -12.14 -16.06
C GLY A 42 7.76 -11.05 -15.86
N LYS A 43 6.63 -11.39 -15.22
CA LYS A 43 5.54 -10.45 -14.97
C LYS A 43 5.97 -9.39 -13.96
N LYS A 44 5.60 -8.14 -14.21
CA LYS A 44 5.76 -7.04 -13.24
C LYS A 44 5.06 -7.42 -11.94
N VAL A 45 5.76 -7.22 -10.82
CA VAL A 45 5.16 -7.30 -9.48
C VAL A 45 4.61 -5.91 -9.17
N HIS A 46 3.29 -5.83 -8.98
CA HIS A 46 2.66 -4.60 -8.55
C HIS A 46 2.75 -4.46 -7.03
N LEU A 47 3.15 -3.27 -6.58
CA LEU A 47 3.22 -2.94 -5.15
C LEU A 47 2.19 -1.87 -4.85
N THR A 48 1.34 -2.12 -3.86
CA THR A 48 0.39 -1.13 -3.35
C THR A 48 0.62 -0.92 -1.86
N ALA A 49 0.16 0.21 -1.33
CA ALA A 49 0.31 0.56 0.08
C ALA A 49 -1.01 1.10 0.63
N ALA A 50 -1.28 0.81 1.91
CA ALA A 50 -2.45 1.31 2.63
C ALA A 50 -2.02 2.09 3.89
N PRO A 51 -1.38 3.27 3.76
CA PRO A 51 -0.99 4.06 4.93
C PRO A 51 -2.20 4.61 5.69
N GLN A 52 -2.03 4.89 6.98
CA GLN A 52 -3.01 5.64 7.77
C GLN A 52 -3.11 7.10 7.27
N CYS A 53 -4.27 7.74 7.40
CA CYS A 53 -4.42 9.13 6.94
C CYS A 53 -3.55 10.21 7.62
N PRO A 54 -3.04 10.06 8.86
CA PRO A 54 -2.13 11.04 9.42
C PRO A 54 -0.86 11.09 8.57
N PHE A 55 -0.53 12.28 8.06
CA PHE A 55 0.65 12.48 7.23
C PHE A 55 1.79 13.10 8.06
N PRO A 56 3.03 12.59 7.98
CA PRO A 56 3.42 11.34 7.32
C PRO A 56 2.97 10.10 8.09
N ASP A 57 2.69 9.01 7.38
CA ASP A 57 2.40 7.72 8.01
C ASP A 57 3.63 7.16 8.76
N ALA A 58 3.42 6.61 9.94
CA ALA A 58 4.49 6.19 10.86
C ALA A 58 5.31 4.98 10.36
N TRP A 59 4.76 4.15 9.48
CA TRP A 59 5.32 2.86 9.10
C TRP A 59 5.72 2.80 7.62
N VAL A 60 4.93 3.45 6.77
CA VAL A 60 4.96 3.28 5.31
C VAL A 60 5.60 4.49 4.63
N VAL A 61 5.74 5.66 5.28
CA VAL A 61 6.33 6.85 4.61
C VAL A 61 7.75 6.60 4.08
N ILE A 62 8.57 5.83 4.82
CA ILE A 62 9.94 5.52 4.42
C ILE A 62 9.97 4.66 3.15
N VAL A 63 8.98 3.79 2.97
CA VAL A 63 8.87 2.92 1.80
C VAL A 63 8.24 3.62 0.60
N LEU A 64 7.30 4.55 0.82
CA LEU A 64 6.73 5.35 -0.26
C LEU A 64 7.78 6.21 -0.97
N ASN A 65 8.77 6.73 -0.23
CA ASN A 65 9.90 7.48 -0.79
C ASN A 65 10.76 6.68 -1.78
N THR A 66 10.60 5.36 -1.88
CA THR A 66 11.30 4.56 -2.89
C THR A 66 10.75 4.77 -4.31
N GLY A 67 9.52 5.27 -4.45
CA GLY A 67 8.85 5.42 -5.75
C GLY A 67 8.47 4.10 -6.42
N LEU A 68 8.45 2.98 -5.68
CA LEU A 68 8.15 1.65 -6.21
C LEU A 68 6.67 1.27 -6.21
N PHE A 69 5.82 2.05 -5.52
CA PHE A 69 4.40 1.74 -5.36
C PHE A 69 3.58 2.27 -6.53
N ASP A 70 2.73 1.40 -7.09
CA ASP A 70 1.84 1.73 -8.20
C ASP A 70 0.58 2.46 -7.74
N VAL A 71 0.06 2.11 -6.55
CA VAL A 71 -1.14 2.70 -5.98
C VAL A 71 -1.01 2.84 -4.47
N VAL A 72 -1.47 3.97 -3.94
CA VAL A 72 -1.53 4.25 -2.49
C VAL A 72 -2.99 4.49 -2.09
N TRP A 73 -3.51 3.64 -1.21
CA TRP A 73 -4.88 3.65 -0.71
C TRP A 73 -4.91 4.20 0.73
N VAL A 74 -4.87 5.53 0.87
CA VAL A 74 -4.85 6.19 2.19
C VAL A 74 -6.11 5.85 3.01
N GLN A 75 -5.92 5.38 4.24
CA GLN A 75 -7.00 4.97 5.14
C GLN A 75 -7.61 6.17 5.90
N PHE A 76 -8.68 6.75 5.36
CA PHE A 76 -9.42 7.88 5.95
C PHE A 76 -10.45 7.47 7.03
N TYR A 77 -10.06 6.57 7.94
CA TYR A 77 -10.88 6.07 9.04
C TYR A 77 -10.00 5.73 10.25
N ASN A 78 -10.63 5.49 11.41
CA ASN A 78 -9.99 5.19 12.71
C ASN A 78 -8.94 6.21 13.19
N ASN A 79 -8.92 7.41 12.59
CA ASN A 79 -8.00 8.48 12.89
C ASN A 79 -8.77 9.82 12.93
N PRO A 80 -9.31 10.22 14.11
CA PRO A 80 -10.08 11.45 14.28
C PRO A 80 -9.48 12.72 13.63
N PRO A 81 -8.15 12.93 13.62
CA PRO A 81 -7.55 14.12 13.01
C PRO A 81 -7.70 14.24 11.49
N CYS A 82 -7.93 13.15 10.78
CA CYS A 82 -7.93 13.13 9.32
C CYS A 82 -9.06 12.29 8.70
N GLN A 83 -9.91 11.65 9.50
CA GLN A 83 -11.11 10.97 8.99
C GLN A 83 -12.29 11.91 8.78
N TYR A 84 -13.34 11.40 8.15
CA TYR A 84 -14.64 12.06 8.11
C TYR A 84 -15.22 12.27 9.51
N GLY A 85 -15.65 13.50 9.82
CA GLY A 85 -16.44 13.82 11.01
C GLY A 85 -17.90 14.09 10.64
N SER A 86 -18.83 13.93 11.58
CA SER A 86 -20.29 14.11 11.35
C SER A 86 -20.62 15.47 10.69
N GLY A 87 -20.77 15.48 9.37
CA GLY A 87 -21.00 16.70 8.57
C GLY A 87 -19.75 17.56 8.29
N ASN A 88 -18.56 17.12 8.66
CA ASN A 88 -17.30 17.83 8.46
C ASN A 88 -16.30 16.99 7.65
N ILE A 89 -16.03 17.43 6.42
CA ILE A 89 -15.04 16.82 5.51
C ILE A 89 -13.67 17.49 5.57
N GLY A 90 -13.52 18.61 6.31
CA GLY A 90 -12.33 19.44 6.30
C GLY A 90 -11.07 18.68 6.71
N ASN A 91 -11.15 17.87 7.76
CA ASN A 91 -10.03 17.04 8.24
C ASN A 91 -9.51 16.07 7.16
N SER A 92 -10.43 15.35 6.49
CA SER A 92 -10.08 14.44 5.41
C SER A 92 -9.59 15.16 4.16
N GLU A 93 -10.14 16.33 3.84
CA GLU A 93 -9.71 17.14 2.70
C GLU A 93 -8.31 17.73 2.91
N ASP A 94 -8.01 18.22 4.11
CA ASP A 94 -6.71 18.78 4.45
C ASP A 94 -5.61 17.71 4.50
N SER A 95 -5.93 16.52 5.02
CA SER A 95 -5.04 15.36 4.94
C SER A 95 -4.85 14.90 3.49
N TRP A 96 -5.91 14.84 2.68
CA TRP A 96 -5.82 14.51 1.26
C TRP A 96 -4.88 15.47 0.50
N LYS A 97 -4.98 16.78 0.75
CA LYS A 97 -4.06 17.77 0.16
C LYS A 97 -2.60 17.47 0.50
N GLN A 98 -2.30 17.10 1.74
CA GLN A 98 -0.94 16.72 2.15
C GLN A 98 -0.44 15.48 1.39
N TRP A 99 -1.26 14.43 1.32
CA TRP A 99 -0.94 13.20 0.60
C TRP A 99 -0.72 13.42 -0.91
N THR A 100 -1.54 14.25 -1.56
CA THR A 100 -1.36 14.55 -3.00
C THR A 100 -0.20 15.50 -3.30
N CYS A 101 0.24 16.31 -2.33
CA CYS A 101 1.40 17.19 -2.49
C CYS A 101 2.73 16.46 -2.32
N PHE A 102 2.72 15.30 -1.67
CA PHE A 102 3.89 14.43 -1.50
C PHE A 102 4.26 13.64 -2.76
N SER A 103 3.30 13.50 -3.69
CA SER A 103 3.42 12.76 -4.96
C SER A 103 4.17 13.52 -6.06
#